data_AF-A0A7W9HR29-F1
#
_entry.id   AF-A0A7W9HR29-F1
#
_cell.length_a   1.000
_cell.length_b   1.000
_cell.length_c   1.000
_cell.angle_alpha   90.00
_cell.angle_beta   90.00
_cell.angle_gamma   90.00
#
_symmetry.space_group_name_H-M   'P 1'
#
loop_
_entity.id
_entity.type
_entity.pdbx_description
1 polymer ?
#
loop_
_entity_poly.entity_id
_entity_poly.type
_entity_poly.pdbx_seq_one_letter_code
_entity_poly.pdbx_strand_id
1 'polypeptide(L)'
;MMPAVVPFLLRLAADPSVPRRGELFVLVLVAAALSEPTDPDNAAALVIGGREEDHPERALCRAAFVADARWVSRLLADDGLPAGAELRDDERDYLLKAAGL
;
A
#
# COMPACT_ATOMS: atom_id res chain seq x y z
N MET A 1 -13.97 8.35 -11.98
CA MET A 1 -12.60 8.88 -11.80
C MET A 1 -12.29 8.79 -10.32
N MET A 2 -11.61 7.73 -9.88
CA MET A 2 -11.18 7.60 -8.47
C MET A 2 -10.23 8.77 -8.18
N PRO A 3 -10.43 9.55 -7.10
CA PRO A 3 -9.48 10.58 -6.73
C PRO A 3 -8.09 9.96 -6.55
N ALA A 4 -7.04 10.73 -6.86
CA ALA A 4 -5.63 10.35 -6.73
C ALA A 4 -5.19 10.18 -5.26
N VAL A 5 -5.91 9.38 -4.49
CA VAL A 5 -5.75 9.26 -3.04
C VAL A 5 -4.43 8.57 -2.70
N VAL A 6 -4.07 7.49 -3.40
CA VAL A 6 -2.80 6.78 -3.16
C VAL A 6 -1.59 7.67 -3.44
N PRO A 7 -1.47 8.31 -4.62
CA PRO A 7 -0.38 9.27 -4.87
C PRO A 7 -0.32 10.42 -3.86
N PHE A 8 -1.47 10.92 -3.42
CA PHE A 8 -1.55 11.98 -2.42
C PHE A 8 -1.08 11.52 -1.04
N LEU A 9 -1.53 10.36 -0.57
CA LEU A 9 -1.13 9.77 0.71
C LEU A 9 0.36 9.44 0.72
N LEU A 10 0.90 8.88 -0.38
CA LEU A 10 2.33 8.60 -0.52
C LEU A 10 3.19 9.86 -0.33
N ARG A 11 2.79 10.98 -0.94
CA ARG A 11 3.51 12.25 -0.84
C ARG A 11 3.42 12.86 0.56
N LEU A 12 2.23 12.84 1.17
CA LEU A 12 2.05 13.34 2.53
C LEU A 12 2.81 12.50 3.56
N ALA A 13 2.75 11.18 3.46
CA ALA A 13 3.48 10.29 4.37
C ALA A 13 5.00 10.48 4.26
N ALA A 14 5.50 10.77 3.04
CA ALA A 14 6.93 10.96 2.78
C ALA A 14 7.48 12.35 3.19
N ASP A 15 6.60 13.29 3.53
CA ASP A 15 6.98 14.62 3.98
C ASP A 15 7.15 14.64 5.52
N PRO A 16 8.36 14.88 6.04
CA PRO A 16 8.62 14.89 7.48
C PRO A 16 7.91 16.04 8.23
N SER A 17 7.48 17.09 7.53
CA SER A 17 6.75 18.22 8.12
C SER A 17 5.26 17.93 8.36
N VAL A 18 4.72 16.87 7.75
CA VAL A 18 3.31 16.52 7.88
C VAL A 18 3.03 15.94 9.27
N PRO A 19 2.14 16.57 10.06
CA PRO A 19 1.74 16.03 11.34
C PRO A 19 1.11 14.65 11.18
N ARG A 20 1.42 13.74 12.10
CA ARG A 20 0.86 12.37 12.10
C ARG A 20 1.13 11.60 10.79
N ARG A 21 2.20 11.90 10.06
CA ARG A 21 2.59 11.16 8.84
C ARG A 21 2.74 9.66 9.06
N GLY A 22 3.07 9.22 10.28
CA GLY A 22 3.08 7.80 10.66
C GLY A 22 1.72 7.13 10.48
N GLU A 23 0.62 7.81 10.81
CA GLU A 23 -0.73 7.28 10.62
C GLU A 23 -1.15 7.30 9.15
N LEU A 24 -0.71 8.32 8.39
CA LEU A 24 -0.88 8.32 6.94
C LEU A 24 -0.14 7.14 6.29
N PHE A 25 1.06 6.83 6.79
CA PHE A 25 1.80 5.66 6.34
C PHE A 25 1.05 4.36 6.67
N VAL A 26 0.41 4.23 7.84
CA VAL A 26 -0.48 3.08 8.12
C VAL A 26 -1.62 2.97 7.10
N LEU A 27 -2.22 4.08 6.66
CA LEU A 27 -3.23 4.04 5.59
C LEU A 27 -2.65 3.55 4.26
N VAL A 28 -1.41 3.94 3.94
CA VAL A 28 -0.69 3.44 2.76
C VAL A 28 -0.46 1.92 2.88
N LEU A 29 -0.07 1.42 4.06
CA LEU A 29 0.10 -0.02 4.32
C LEU A 29 -1.20 -0.79 4.10
N VAL A 30 -2.31 -0.29 4.67
CA VAL A 30 -3.63 -0.91 4.51
C VAL A 30 -4.05 -0.91 3.04
N ALA A 31 -3.83 0.18 2.32
CA ALA A 31 -4.15 0.26 0.89
C ALA A 31 -3.31 -0.72 0.05
N ALA A 32 -2.02 -0.89 0.37
CA ALA A 32 -1.15 -1.85 -0.29
C ALA A 32 -1.60 -3.29 -0.04
N ALA A 33 -1.86 -3.65 1.22
CA ALA A 33 -2.34 -4.99 1.61
C ALA A 33 -3.67 -5.33 0.94
N LEU A 34 -4.66 -4.42 0.97
CA LEU A 34 -5.96 -4.63 0.34
C LEU A 34 -5.90 -4.62 -1.19
N SER A 35 -4.79 -4.16 -1.78
CA SER A 35 -4.58 -4.20 -3.22
C SER A 35 -4.00 -5.53 -3.71
N GLU A 36 -3.59 -6.45 -2.83
CA GLU A 36 -3.03 -7.75 -3.27
C GLU A 36 -4.09 -8.54 -4.05
N PRO A 37 -3.74 -9.14 -5.21
CA PRO A 37 -4.66 -9.99 -5.93
C PRO A 37 -5.02 -11.22 -5.10
N THR A 38 -6.30 -11.62 -5.11
CA THR A 38 -6.69 -12.87 -4.47
C THR A 38 -6.10 -14.06 -5.25
N ASP A 39 -5.42 -14.97 -4.55
CA ASP A 39 -4.94 -16.22 -5.12
C ASP A 39 -6.14 -17.10 -5.55
N PRO A 40 -6.33 -17.39 -6.85
CA PRO A 40 -7.46 -18.16 -7.35
C PRO A 40 -7.40 -19.64 -6.97
N ASP A 41 -6.23 -20.16 -6.59
CA ASP A 41 -6.05 -21.56 -6.20
C ASP A 41 -6.20 -21.76 -4.68
N ASN A 42 -6.34 -20.67 -3.92
CA ASN A 42 -6.53 -20.70 -2.48
C ASN A 42 -8.00 -20.45 -2.09
N ALA A 43 -8.71 -21.53 -1.78
CA ALA A 43 -10.12 -21.46 -1.39
C ALA A 43 -10.39 -20.55 -0.18
N ALA A 44 -9.48 -20.49 0.80
CA ALA A 44 -9.64 -19.62 1.96
C ALA A 44 -9.49 -18.13 1.57
N ALA A 45 -8.53 -17.83 0.68
CA ALA A 45 -8.35 -16.48 0.16
C ALA A 45 -9.56 -16.02 -0.66
N LEU A 46 -10.15 -16.90 -1.47
CA LEU A 46 -11.37 -16.61 -2.24
C LEU A 46 -12.59 -16.32 -1.34
N VAL A 47 -12.75 -17.04 -0.23
CA VAL A 47 -13.86 -16.81 0.72
C VAL A 47 -13.75 -15.44 1.39
N ILE A 48 -12.54 -15.02 1.74
CA ILE A 48 -12.29 -13.75 2.45
C ILE A 48 -12.28 -12.57 1.47
N GLY A 49 -11.53 -12.71 0.39
CA GLY A 49 -11.20 -11.63 -0.54
C GLY A 49 -12.02 -11.60 -1.82
N GLY A 50 -12.85 -12.61 -2.11
CA GLY A 50 -13.56 -12.68 -3.37
C GLY A 50 -12.65 -12.89 -4.58
N ARG A 51 -13.24 -12.97 -5.78
CA ARG A 51 -12.50 -13.14 -7.03
C ARG A 51 -11.92 -11.79 -7.48
N GLU A 52 -10.72 -11.79 -8.04
CA GLU A 52 -10.06 -10.54 -8.47
C GLU A 52 -10.89 -9.77 -9.51
N GLU A 53 -11.60 -10.46 -10.41
CA GLU A 53 -12.45 -9.83 -11.42
C GLU A 53 -13.63 -9.03 -10.85
N ASP A 54 -14.05 -9.34 -9.61
CA ASP A 54 -15.11 -8.61 -8.91
C ASP A 54 -14.58 -7.34 -8.22
N HIS A 55 -13.25 -7.14 -8.22
CA HIS A 55 -12.54 -6.09 -7.48
C HIS A 55 -11.57 -5.26 -8.36
N PRO A 56 -12.06 -4.59 -9.42
CA PRO A 56 -11.21 -3.80 -10.31
C PRO A 56 -10.44 -2.68 -9.59
N GLU A 57 -10.94 -2.22 -8.44
CA GLU A 57 -10.27 -1.22 -7.60
C GLU A 57 -8.89 -1.67 -7.12
N ARG A 58 -8.64 -2.99 -6.94
CA ARG A 58 -7.33 -3.50 -6.49
C ARG A 58 -6.26 -3.29 -7.56
N ALA A 59 -6.57 -3.68 -8.79
CA ALA A 59 -5.68 -3.46 -9.93
C ALA A 59 -5.41 -1.97 -10.16
N LEU A 60 -6.43 -1.12 -10.01
CA LEU A 60 -6.27 0.35 -10.09
C LEU A 60 -5.39 0.90 -8.96
N CYS A 61 -5.54 0.38 -7.75
CA CYS A 61 -4.73 0.75 -6.59
C CYS A 61 -3.25 0.39 -6.83
N ARG A 62 -2.96 -0.85 -7.24
CA ARG A 62 -1.60 -1.30 -7.60
C ARG A 62 -1.00 -0.45 -8.71
N ALA A 63 -1.77 -0.14 -9.76
CA ALA A 63 -1.29 0.73 -10.84
C ALA A 63 -0.87 2.12 -10.33
N ALA A 64 -1.57 2.68 -9.34
CA ALA A 64 -1.19 3.94 -8.72
C ALA A 64 0.08 3.82 -7.87
N PHE A 65 0.26 2.72 -7.14
CA PHE A 65 1.49 2.44 -6.41
C PHE A 65 2.70 2.31 -7.34
N VAL A 66 2.57 1.56 -8.44
CA VAL A 66 3.62 1.42 -9.47
C VAL A 66 3.98 2.78 -10.08
N ALA A 67 2.99 3.61 -10.41
CA ALA A 67 3.21 4.93 -11.00
C ALA A 67 3.98 5.90 -10.07
N ASP A 68 3.84 5.74 -8.74
CA ASP A 68 4.47 6.57 -7.72
C ASP A 68 5.49 5.77 -6.87
N ALA A 69 6.06 4.67 -7.40
CA ALA A 69 6.93 3.73 -6.67
C ALA A 69 8.15 4.40 -5.97
N ARG A 70 8.66 5.50 -6.54
CA ARG A 70 9.73 6.30 -5.91
C ARG A 70 9.38 6.77 -4.49
N TRP A 71 8.11 7.05 -4.22
CA TRP A 71 7.65 7.46 -2.90
C TRP A 71 7.57 6.27 -1.96
N VAL A 72 7.20 5.10 -2.46
CA VAL A 72 7.23 3.84 -1.69
C VAL A 72 8.66 3.52 -1.26
N SER A 73 9.64 3.59 -2.17
CA SER A 73 11.06 3.39 -1.82
C SER A 73 11.54 4.39 -0.76
N ARG A 74 11.10 5.65 -0.85
CA ARG A 74 11.44 6.69 0.14
C ARG A 74 10.85 6.38 1.52
N LEU A 75 9.60 5.91 1.57
CA LEU A 75 8.94 5.53 2.82
C LEU A 75 9.61 4.31 3.45
N LEU A 76 9.98 3.31 2.66
CA LEU A 76 10.67 2.09 3.13
C LEU A 76 12.09 2.36 3.66
N ALA A 77 12.73 3.44 3.22
CA ALA A 77 14.03 3.89 3.68
C ALA A 77 13.96 4.88 4.86
N ASP A 78 12.75 5.22 5.33
CA ASP A 78 12.54 6.19 6.40
C ASP A 78 12.46 5.50 7.76
N ASP A 79 13.56 5.51 8.51
CA ASP A 79 13.66 4.87 9.83
C ASP A 79 12.71 5.50 10.89
N GLY A 80 12.08 6.64 10.58
CA GLY A 80 11.06 7.26 11.42
C GLY A 80 9.64 6.73 11.19
N LEU A 81 9.47 5.73 10.32
CA LEU A 81 8.18 5.14 9.96
C LEU A 81 8.17 3.60 10.14
N PRO A 82 7.05 3.02 10.64
CA PRO A 82 5.90 3.70 11.23
C PRO A 82 6.23 4.35 12.59
N ALA A 83 5.42 5.32 13.02
CA ALA A 83 5.71 6.12 14.21
C ALA A 83 5.78 5.25 15.48
N GLY A 84 7.00 5.00 15.98
CA GLY A 84 7.26 4.30 17.24
C GLY A 84 7.08 2.78 17.20
N ALA A 85 6.98 2.18 16.01
CA ALA A 85 6.90 0.74 15.84
C ALA A 85 7.79 0.28 14.67
N GLU A 86 8.23 -0.97 14.71
CA GLU A 86 8.95 -1.59 13.60
C GLU A 86 7.95 -2.00 12.51
N LEU A 87 8.32 -1.76 11.25
CA LEU A 87 7.56 -2.23 10.10
C LEU A 87 7.68 -3.76 10.01
N ARG A 88 6.55 -4.46 10.02
CA ARG A 88 6.55 -5.92 9.94
C ARG A 88 6.96 -6.39 8.54
N ASP A 89 7.49 -7.61 8.45
CA ASP A 89 7.96 -8.18 7.18
C ASP A 89 6.83 -8.30 6.14
N ASP A 90 5.63 -8.69 6.56
CA ASP A 90 4.43 -8.75 5.71
C ASP A 90 4.04 -7.36 5.19
N GLU A 91 4.07 -6.34 6.05
CA GLU A 91 3.78 -4.95 5.69
C GLU A 91 4.77 -4.40 4.66
N ARG A 92 6.05 -4.71 4.84
CA ARG A 92 7.10 -4.38 3.87
C ARG A 92 6.86 -5.08 2.53
N ASP A 93 6.54 -6.37 2.56
CA ASP A 93 6.27 -7.17 1.36
C ASP A 93 5.05 -6.64 0.59
N TYR A 94 3.97 -6.26 1.28
CA TYR A 94 2.80 -5.63 0.65
C TYR A 94 3.15 -4.36 -0.11
N LEU A 95 3.98 -3.48 0.48
CA LEU A 95 4.41 -2.25 -0.19
C LEU A 95 5.28 -2.52 -1.42
N LEU A 96 6.24 -3.44 -1.31
CA LEU A 96 7.12 -3.81 -2.42
C LEU A 96 6.31 -4.38 -3.59
N LYS A 97 5.44 -5.36 -3.31
CA LYS A 97 4.55 -5.95 -4.31
C LYS A 97 3.63 -4.92 -4.96
N ALA A 98 2.98 -4.07 -4.17
CA ALA A 98 2.07 -3.05 -4.69
C ALA A 98 2.81 -2.04 -5.60
N ALA A 99 4.06 -1.71 -5.27
CA ALA A 99 4.90 -0.79 -6.04
C ALA A 99 5.62 -1.45 -7.25
N GLY A 100 5.58 -2.78 -7.36
CA GLY A 100 6.32 -3.52 -8.39
C GLY A 100 7.84 -3.46 -8.19
N LEU A 101 8.30 -3.48 -6.94
CA LEU A 101 9.71 -3.41 -6.53
C LEU A 101 10.25 -4.76 -6.04
#